data_AF-A0A780WKP1-F1
#
_entry.id   AF-A0A780WKP1-F1
#
_cell.length_a   1.000
_cell.length_b   1.000
_cell.length_c   1.000
_cell.angle_alpha   90.00
_cell.angle_beta   90.00
_cell.angle_gamma   90.00
#
_symmetry.space_group_name_H-M   'P 1'
#
loop_
_entity.id
_entity.type
_entity.pdbx_description
1 polymer ?
#
loop_
_entity_poly.entity_id
_entity_poly.type
_entity_poly.pdbx_seq_one_letter_code
_entity_poly.pdbx_strand_id
1 'polypeptide(L)'
;MKITAKIIYRLTIALMIAGSVQTAAKEKISLLAPYDEWYFLFFYPNALPAQVTYVELLDTDGIYYQFRTLDATAPSSTTIGQWRDNLRVGVLSFNKAKNPPMSIHFCWDSVIDKKVYETWITLAGEVWKLMLTLYSPP
;
A
#
# COMPACT_ATOMS: atom_id res chain seq x y z
N MET A 1 -36.89 -17.60 -41.41
CA MET A 1 -36.84 -18.13 -40.02
C MET A 1 -35.44 -18.22 -39.38
N LYS A 2 -34.32 -17.83 -40.05
CA LYS A 2 -32.96 -17.94 -39.46
C LYS A 2 -32.39 -16.62 -38.89
N ILE A 3 -32.98 -15.47 -39.24
CA ILE A 3 -32.49 -14.14 -38.85
C ILE A 3 -33.03 -13.73 -37.47
N THR A 4 -34.27 -14.12 -37.15
CA THR A 4 -34.94 -13.83 -35.87
C THR A 4 -34.28 -14.51 -34.67
N ALA A 5 -33.81 -15.75 -34.81
CA ALA A 5 -33.16 -16.48 -33.72
C ALA A 5 -31.80 -15.88 -33.30
N LYS A 6 -31.05 -15.31 -34.26
CA LYS A 6 -29.71 -14.73 -34.01
C LYS A 6 -29.79 -13.39 -33.26
N ILE A 7 -30.86 -12.64 -33.49
CA ILE A 7 -31.15 -11.37 -32.80
C ILE A 7 -31.64 -11.64 -31.37
N ILE A 8 -32.52 -12.63 -31.19
CA ILE A 8 -32.99 -13.06 -29.86
C ILE A 8 -31.81 -13.58 -29.02
N TYR A 9 -30.91 -14.38 -29.61
CA TYR A 9 -29.72 -14.89 -28.92
C TYR A 9 -28.73 -13.79 -28.48
N ARG A 10 -28.63 -12.69 -29.24
CA ARG A 10 -27.79 -11.55 -28.85
C ARG A 10 -28.43 -10.70 -27.75
N LEU A 11 -29.76 -10.56 -27.76
CA LEU A 11 -30.51 -9.87 -26.71
C LEU A 11 -30.47 -10.63 -25.37
N THR A 12 -30.49 -11.97 -25.39
CA THR A 12 -30.40 -12.77 -24.16
C THR A 12 -28.99 -12.74 -23.55
N ILE A 13 -27.92 -12.71 -24.36
CA ILE A 13 -26.54 -12.56 -23.82
C ILE A 13 -26.33 -11.17 -23.21
N ALA A 14 -26.85 -10.11 -23.83
CA ALA A 14 -26.72 -8.75 -23.30
C ALA A 14 -27.43 -8.57 -21.95
N LEU A 15 -28.54 -9.28 -21.71
CA LEU A 15 -29.27 -9.21 -20.44
C LEU A 15 -28.57 -9.99 -19.30
N MET A 16 -27.70 -10.96 -19.63
CA MET A 16 -26.94 -11.76 -18.65
C MET A 16 -25.68 -11.06 -18.13
N ILE A 17 -25.25 -9.94 -18.72
CA ILE A 17 -24.14 -9.11 -18.20
C ILE A 17 -24.66 -8.05 -17.22
N ALA A 18 -25.98 -7.85 -17.12
CA ALA A 18 -26.61 -7.04 -16.07
C ALA A 18 -26.82 -7.82 -14.76
N GLY A 19 -26.47 -9.11 -14.73
CA GLY A 19 -26.57 -9.98 -13.57
C GLY A 19 -25.39 -9.78 -12.62
N SER A 20 -25.67 -9.21 -11.45
CA SER A 20 -24.82 -9.26 -10.26
C SER A 20 -23.43 -8.63 -10.41
N VAL A 21 -23.40 -7.30 -10.57
CA VAL A 21 -22.44 -6.55 -9.77
C VAL A 21 -22.96 -6.61 -8.34
N GLN A 22 -22.69 -7.73 -7.64
CA GLN A 22 -22.44 -7.60 -6.22
C GLN A 22 -21.24 -6.65 -6.17
N THR A 23 -21.52 -5.36 -5.99
CA THR A 23 -20.65 -4.61 -5.11
C THR A 23 -20.73 -5.42 -3.82
N ALA A 24 -19.75 -6.31 -3.61
CA ALA A 24 -19.28 -6.47 -2.26
C ALA A 24 -19.01 -5.04 -1.86
N ALA A 25 -19.97 -4.42 -1.18
CA ALA A 25 -19.76 -3.19 -0.47
C ALA A 25 -18.51 -3.56 0.32
N LYS A 26 -17.36 -3.09 -0.16
CA LYS A 26 -16.07 -3.29 0.47
C LYS A 26 -16.36 -2.65 1.80
N GLU A 27 -16.69 -3.50 2.78
CA GLU A 27 -17.28 -3.05 4.04
C GLU A 27 -16.25 -2.05 4.50
N LYS A 28 -16.63 -0.76 4.41
CA LYS A 28 -15.72 0.32 4.70
C LYS A 28 -15.73 0.30 6.22
N ILE A 29 -15.04 -0.69 6.77
CA ILE A 29 -14.63 -0.71 8.15
C ILE A 29 -13.64 0.44 8.17
N SER A 30 -14.17 1.67 8.21
CA SER A 30 -13.50 2.80 8.82
C SER A 30 -13.42 2.42 10.28
N LEU A 31 -12.55 1.46 10.57
CA LEU A 31 -12.14 1.17 11.93
C LEU A 31 -11.42 2.45 12.30
N LEU A 32 -11.98 3.19 13.26
CA LEU A 32 -11.33 4.39 13.73
C LEU A 32 -9.96 3.96 14.22
N ALA A 33 -8.91 4.31 13.46
CA ALA A 33 -7.57 3.92 13.82
C ALA A 33 -7.27 4.48 15.22
N PRO A 34 -6.53 3.74 16.06
CA PRO A 34 -6.20 4.22 17.40
C PRO A 34 -5.22 5.42 17.40
N TYR A 35 -4.85 5.94 16.22
CA TYR A 35 -3.90 7.01 15.99
C TYR A 35 -4.44 7.97 14.92
N ASP A 36 -3.97 9.22 14.95
CA ASP A 36 -4.40 10.27 14.02
C ASP A 36 -3.86 10.10 12.60
N GLU A 37 -2.63 9.61 12.48
CA GLU A 37 -1.90 9.42 11.22
C GLU A 37 -1.03 8.18 11.30
N TRP A 38 -0.83 7.52 10.16
CA TRP A 38 0.07 6.39 9.99
C TRP A 38 1.36 6.85 9.32
N TYR A 39 2.51 6.52 9.90
CA TYR A 39 3.83 6.96 9.44
C TYR A 39 4.66 5.81 8.86
N PHE A 40 5.53 6.10 7.90
CA PHE A 40 6.42 5.11 7.30
C PHE A 40 7.84 5.63 7.03
N LEU A 41 8.77 4.69 6.92
CA LEU A 41 10.19 4.93 6.80
C LEU A 41 10.83 3.93 5.86
N PHE A 42 11.89 4.37 5.19
CA PHE A 42 12.72 3.52 4.34
C PHE A 42 14.13 3.45 4.90
N PHE A 43 14.65 2.23 5.00
CA PHE A 43 16.00 1.96 5.46
C PHE A 43 16.75 1.14 4.41
N TYR A 44 18.06 1.34 4.33
CA TYR A 44 18.95 0.53 3.49
C TYR A 44 20.10 -0.08 4.31
N PRO A 45 20.62 -1.26 3.93
CA PRO A 45 21.82 -1.82 4.54
C PRO A 45 23.04 -0.91 4.31
N ASN A 46 23.92 -0.73 5.31
CA ASN A 46 25.10 0.16 5.18
C ASN A 46 25.97 -0.09 3.93
N ALA A 47 26.06 -1.34 3.48
CA ALA A 47 26.84 -1.72 2.30
C ALA A 47 26.13 -1.45 0.96
N LEU A 48 24.83 -1.13 0.98
CA LEU A 48 23.97 -0.94 -0.18
C LEU A 48 23.17 0.36 -0.08
N PRO A 49 23.82 1.54 -0.17
CA PRO A 49 23.10 2.81 -0.07
C PRO A 49 22.06 2.98 -1.17
N ALA A 50 20.90 3.50 -0.79
CA ALA A 50 19.75 3.71 -1.65
C ALA A 50 19.01 4.99 -1.28
N GLN A 51 18.33 5.58 -2.26
CA GLN A 51 17.49 6.76 -2.05
C GLN A 51 16.11 6.52 -2.64
N VAL A 52 15.06 6.59 -1.82
CA VAL A 52 13.68 6.57 -2.32
C VAL A 52 13.33 7.94 -2.86
N THR A 53 12.79 7.97 -4.08
CA THR A 53 12.54 9.21 -4.82
C THR A 53 11.05 9.45 -5.10
N TYR A 54 10.24 8.40 -5.01
CA TYR A 54 8.80 8.49 -5.25
C TYR A 54 8.05 7.38 -4.51
N VAL A 55 6.88 7.71 -3.96
CA VAL A 55 5.99 6.74 -3.31
C VAL A 55 4.54 6.99 -3.72
N GLU A 56 3.84 5.91 -3.98
CA GLU A 56 2.40 5.82 -4.12
C GLU A 56 1.86 4.92 -3.01
N LEU A 57 0.85 5.40 -2.29
CA LEU A 57 0.25 4.66 -1.18
C LEU A 57 -1.26 4.65 -1.38
N LEU A 58 -1.88 3.48 -1.29
CA LEU A 58 -3.33 3.35 -1.22
C LEU A 58 -3.70 2.89 0.19
N ASP A 59 -4.45 3.70 0.94
CA ASP A 59 -4.82 3.38 2.32
C ASP A 59 -6.10 2.54 2.43
N THR A 60 -6.40 2.03 3.62
CA THR A 60 -7.58 1.19 3.87
C THR A 60 -8.92 1.88 3.62
N ASP A 61 -8.97 3.20 3.63
CA ASP A 61 -10.15 3.98 3.26
C ASP A 61 -10.28 4.21 1.73
N GLY A 62 -9.32 3.70 0.96
CA GLY A 62 -9.25 3.85 -0.49
C GLY A 62 -8.70 5.21 -0.94
N ILE A 63 -8.09 5.97 -0.04
CA ILE A 63 -7.42 7.22 -0.40
C ILE A 63 -6.05 6.90 -0.98
N TYR A 64 -5.76 7.54 -2.11
CA TYR A 64 -4.51 7.37 -2.83
C TYR A 64 -3.62 8.60 -2.65
N TYR A 65 -2.39 8.37 -2.22
CA TYR A 65 -1.39 9.39 -1.92
C TYR A 65 -0.22 9.27 -2.90
N GLN A 66 0.33 10.41 -3.30
CA GLN A 66 1.55 10.49 -4.10
C GLN A 66 2.55 11.40 -3.41
N PHE A 67 3.74 10.88 -3.15
CA PHE A 67 4.81 11.59 -2.46
C PHE A 67 5.96 11.82 -3.43
N ARG A 68 6.22 13.09 -3.75
CA ARG A 68 7.40 13.56 -4.50
C ARG A 68 8.46 14.18 -3.59
N THR A 69 8.06 14.51 -2.36
CA THR A 69 8.95 14.93 -1.27
C THR A 69 8.75 13.92 -0.14
N LEU A 70 9.85 13.36 0.33
CA LEU A 70 9.88 12.25 1.29
C LEU A 70 10.83 12.61 2.42
N ASP A 71 10.60 12.04 3.60
CA ASP A 71 11.62 12.00 4.64
C ASP A 71 12.82 11.15 4.18
N ALA A 72 14.00 11.47 4.70
CA ALA A 72 15.25 10.89 4.24
C ALA A 72 15.29 9.36 4.40
N THR A 73 15.80 8.67 3.37
CA THR A 73 16.13 7.23 3.47
C THR A 73 17.37 7.06 4.35
N ALA A 74 17.29 6.23 5.38
CA ALA A 74 18.33 6.12 6.40
C ALA A 74 19.16 4.82 6.30
N PRO A 75 20.48 4.86 6.55
CA PRO A 75 21.26 3.64 6.72
C PRO A 75 20.83 2.89 7.99
N SER A 76 20.80 1.57 7.91
CA SER A 76 20.60 0.70 9.06
C SER A 76 21.48 -0.54 8.95
N SER A 77 22.45 -0.67 9.85
CA SER A 77 23.22 -1.92 10.04
C SER A 77 22.46 -2.97 10.85
N THR A 78 21.38 -2.56 11.53
CA THR A 78 20.75 -3.37 12.59
C THR A 78 19.47 -4.06 12.15
N THR A 79 18.96 -3.79 10.95
CA THR A 79 17.74 -4.41 10.38
C THR A 79 18.03 -5.60 9.47
N ILE A 80 19.28 -6.06 9.40
CA ILE A 80 19.63 -7.27 8.65
C ILE A 80 19.33 -8.49 9.52
N GLY A 81 18.33 -9.29 9.12
CA GLY A 81 18.00 -10.57 9.76
C GLY A 81 17.23 -10.48 11.09
N GLN A 82 16.98 -9.29 11.63
CA GLN A 82 16.17 -9.08 12.83
C GLN A 82 15.46 -7.72 12.79
N TRP A 83 14.23 -7.70 13.31
CA TRP A 83 13.53 -6.45 13.63
C TRP A 83 14.07 -5.89 14.97
N ARG A 84 14.19 -4.57 15.07
CA ARG A 84 14.66 -3.88 16.27
C ARG A 84 13.59 -2.92 16.75
N ASP A 85 13.41 -2.87 18.07
CA ASP A 85 12.35 -2.07 18.70
C ASP A 85 12.66 -0.56 18.73
N ASN A 86 13.89 -0.17 18.38
CA ASN A 86 14.40 1.19 18.53
C ASN A 86 15.02 1.75 17.25
N LEU A 87 14.29 1.67 16.13
CA LEU A 87 14.62 2.42 14.91
C LEU A 87 14.46 3.92 15.19
N ARG A 88 15.51 4.54 15.72
CA ARG A 88 15.56 6.00 15.91
C ARG A 88 15.66 6.67 14.56
N VAL A 89 14.58 7.32 14.15
CA VAL A 89 14.62 8.32 13.09
C VAL A 89 14.13 9.63 13.66
N GLY A 90 14.61 10.74 13.10
CA GLY A 90 14.19 12.09 13.48
C GLY A 90 12.71 12.34 13.22
N VAL A 91 12.30 13.60 13.32
CA VAL A 91 10.91 14.01 13.10
C VAL A 91 10.49 13.68 11.67
N LEU A 92 9.41 12.90 11.53
CA LEU A 92 8.81 12.58 10.24
C LEU A 92 7.85 13.69 9.84
N SER A 93 8.11 14.31 8.69
CA SER A 93 7.32 15.46 8.24
C SER A 93 6.43 15.10 7.04
N PHE A 94 6.90 14.21 6.17
CA PHE A 94 6.28 13.96 4.87
C PHE A 94 5.68 12.56 4.74
N ASN A 95 6.34 11.55 5.30
CA ASN A 95 5.99 10.14 5.11
C ASN A 95 4.83 9.73 6.03
N LYS A 96 3.63 10.18 5.70
CA LYS A 96 2.42 9.91 6.49
C LYS A 96 1.16 9.81 5.65
N ALA A 97 0.22 9.00 6.12
CA ALA A 97 -1.10 8.79 5.54
C ALA A 97 -2.16 8.83 6.65
N LYS A 98 -3.45 8.99 6.29
CA LYS A 98 -4.51 9.00 7.30
C LYS A 98 -4.73 7.63 7.94
N ASN A 99 -4.61 6.58 7.14
CA ASN A 99 -4.86 5.20 7.56
C ASN A 99 -3.74 4.25 7.12
N PRO A 100 -3.68 3.00 7.64
CA PRO A 100 -2.75 1.99 7.16
C PRO A 100 -2.78 1.77 5.66
N PRO A 101 -1.65 1.40 5.05
CA PRO A 101 -1.58 1.07 3.64
C PRO A 101 -2.24 -0.28 3.34
N MET A 102 -3.01 -0.34 2.27
CA MET A 102 -3.34 -1.59 1.57
C MET A 102 -2.22 -1.98 0.60
N SER A 103 -1.66 -0.99 -0.09
CA SER A 103 -0.53 -1.18 -0.98
C SER A 103 0.40 0.04 -0.97
N ILE A 104 1.68 -0.23 -1.16
CA ILE A 104 2.73 0.77 -1.34
C ILE A 104 3.51 0.41 -2.60
N HIS A 105 3.62 1.36 -3.52
CA HIS A 105 4.54 1.29 -4.65
C HIS A 105 5.57 2.39 -4.49
N PHE A 106 6.86 2.08 -4.66
CA PHE A 106 7.88 3.10 -4.54
C PHE A 106 9.06 2.85 -5.49
N CYS A 107 9.64 3.96 -5.94
CA CYS A 107 10.84 3.98 -6.78
C CYS A 107 12.03 4.40 -5.93
N TRP A 108 13.18 3.77 -6.19
CA TRP A 108 14.41 4.08 -5.49
C TRP A 108 15.64 3.93 -6.37
N ASP A 109 16.61 4.80 -6.12
CA ASP A 109 17.88 4.83 -6.81
C ASP A 109 18.90 4.05 -5.99
N SER A 110 19.53 3.06 -6.61
CA SER A 110 20.66 2.35 -6.04
C SER A 110 21.93 3.16 -6.26
N VAL A 111 22.66 3.44 -5.18
CA VAL A 111 23.93 4.17 -5.27
C VAL A 111 25.03 3.27 -5.83
N ILE A 112 24.95 1.96 -5.64
CA ILE A 112 26.02 1.02 -5.97
C ILE A 112 26.09 0.75 -7.47
N ASP A 113 24.96 0.43 -8.09
CA ASP A 113 24.89 0.07 -9.52
C ASP A 113 24.35 1.21 -10.41
N LYS A 114 23.95 2.34 -9.82
CA LYS A 114 23.41 3.53 -10.51
C LYS A 114 22.14 3.25 -11.30
N LYS A 115 21.33 2.28 -10.87
CA LYS A 115 20.04 1.96 -11.48
C LYS A 115 18.87 2.42 -10.62
N VAL A 116 17.76 2.65 -11.29
CA VAL A 116 16.45 2.88 -10.68
C VAL A 116 15.75 1.54 -10.56
N TYR A 117 15.18 1.30 -9.39
CA TYR A 117 14.36 0.15 -9.09
C TYR A 117 12.98 0.60 -8.65
N GLU A 118 12.00 -0.27 -8.84
CA GLU A 118 10.65 -0.11 -8.33
C GLU A 118 10.28 -1.30 -7.44
N THR A 119 9.42 -1.08 -6.47
CA THR A 119 8.98 -2.13 -5.55
C THR A 119 7.51 -1.96 -5.24
N TRP A 120 6.78 -3.06 -5.34
CA TRP A 120 5.36 -3.15 -5.06
C TRP A 120 5.14 -4.02 -3.83
N ILE A 121 4.47 -3.46 -2.83
CA ILE A 121 4.08 -4.15 -1.61
C ILE A 121 2.56 -4.12 -1.53
N THR A 122 1.96 -5.29 -1.40
CA THR A 122 0.54 -5.43 -1.07
C THR A 122 0.43 -6.12 0.27
N LEU A 123 -0.33 -5.52 1.18
CA LEU A 123 -0.53 -6.04 2.52
C LEU A 123 -1.85 -6.79 2.57
N ALA A 124 -1.85 -7.96 3.22
CA ALA A 124 -3.08 -8.73 3.41
C ALA A 124 -3.99 -8.08 4.46
N GLY A 125 -5.30 -8.33 4.38
CA GLY A 125 -6.27 -7.76 5.32
C GLY A 125 -5.98 -8.05 6.80
N GLU A 126 -5.42 -9.23 7.10
CA GLU A 126 -4.98 -9.59 8.46
C GLU A 126 -3.84 -8.69 8.97
N VAL A 127 -2.97 -8.21 8.08
CA VAL A 127 -1.90 -7.27 8.46
C VAL A 127 -2.48 -5.90 8.83
N TRP A 128 -3.51 -5.43 8.11
CA TRP A 128 -4.16 -4.16 8.44
C TRP A 128 -4.85 -4.25 9.81
N LYS A 129 -5.49 -5.38 10.12
CA LYS A 129 -6.10 -5.63 11.44
C LYS A 129 -5.04 -5.57 12.55
N LEU A 130 -3.87 -6.17 12.33
CA LEU A 130 -2.76 -6.10 13.28
C LEU A 130 -2.28 -4.65 13.50
N MET A 131 -2.16 -3.86 12.44
CA MET A 131 -1.76 -2.44 12.54
C MET A 131 -2.76 -1.58 13.31
N LEU A 132 -4.04 -1.95 13.29
CA LEU A 132 -5.12 -1.24 13.98
C LEU A 132 -5.36 -1.75 15.41
N THR A 133 -4.78 -2.89 15.77
CA THR A 133 -4.92 -3.47 17.11
C THR A 133 -3.97 -2.74 18.06
N LEU A 134 -4.53 -2.16 19.13
CA LEU A 134 -3.72 -1.55 20.18
C LEU A 134 -2.77 -2.57 20.79
N TYR A 135 -1.49 -2.23 20.88
CA TYR A 135 -0.53 -3.01 21.64
C TYR A 135 -0.92 -2.96 23.11
N SER A 136 -1.33 -4.10 23.68
CA SER A 136 -1.52 -4.26 25.12
C SER A 136 -0.28 -4.99 25.66
N PRO A 137 0.65 -4.28 26.32
CA PRO A 137 1.78 -4.96 26.97
C PRO A 137 1.27 -5.93 28.04
N PRO A 138 1.96 -7.05 28.27
CA PRO A 138 1.67 -7.96 29.38
C PRO A 138 1.93 -7.31 30.75
#